data_AF-A0A975BI98-F1
#
_entry.id   AF-A0A975BI98-F1
#
_cell.length_a   1.000
_cell.length_b   1.000
_cell.length_c   1.000
_cell.angle_alpha   90.00
_cell.angle_beta   90.00
_cell.angle_gamma   90.00
#
_symmetry.space_group_name_H-M   'P 1'
#
loop_
_entity.id
_entity.type
_entity.pdbx_description
1 polymer ?
#
loop_
_entity_poly.entity_id
_entity_poly.type
_entity_poly.pdbx_seq_one_letter_code
_entity_poly.pdbx_strand_id
1 'polypeptide(L)'
;MAQTTFVNSRGIAHKGSGGMSPVFPDVCKTPTPGGPVPIPYPNIGKSSDTSKGPKKVKTDGKMPMVKGAKYSTTTGDEAGTAGGGIISGKIKGEAEFMMYSFDVKFEGKNVCRLGDPLFHNKKNIMG
;
A
#
# COMPACT_ATOMS: atom_id res chain seq x y z
N MET A 1 -19.69 0.50 -1.67
CA MET A 1 -20.33 1.61 -0.95
C MET A 1 -19.69 2.89 -1.45
N ALA A 2 -20.48 3.92 -1.73
CA ALA A 2 -19.93 5.25 -1.98
C ALA A 2 -19.24 5.75 -0.71
N GLN A 3 -18.06 6.36 -0.83
CA GLN A 3 -17.41 7.01 0.31
C GLN A 3 -18.24 8.19 0.78
N THR A 4 -18.47 8.29 2.09
CA THR A 4 -19.20 9.43 2.67
C THR A 4 -18.29 10.41 3.40
N THR A 5 -17.04 10.02 3.66
CA THR A 5 -16.06 10.81 4.41
C THR A 5 -14.85 11.17 3.55
N PHE A 6 -14.53 12.46 3.53
CA PHE A 6 -13.46 13.03 2.71
C PHE A 6 -12.55 13.92 3.57
N VAL A 7 -11.27 13.92 3.23
CA VAL A 7 -10.26 14.76 3.86
C VAL A 7 -9.49 15.47 2.74
N ASN A 8 -9.44 16.79 2.81
CA ASN A 8 -8.86 17.65 1.77
C ASN A 8 -9.40 17.32 0.37
N SER A 9 -10.72 17.13 0.26
CA SER A 9 -11.43 16.75 -0.99
C SER A 9 -11.03 15.40 -1.58
N ARG A 10 -10.34 14.55 -0.83
CA ARG A 10 -9.95 13.20 -1.23
C ARG A 10 -10.60 12.18 -0.30
N GLY A 11 -11.02 11.04 -0.85
CA GLY A 11 -11.60 9.97 -0.06
C GLY A 11 -10.61 9.42 0.96
N ILE A 12 -11.06 9.14 2.18
CA ILE A 12 -10.20 8.51 3.21
C ILE A 12 -9.94 7.05 2.81
N ALA A 13 -8.70 6.57 2.87
CA ALA A 13 -8.43 5.15 2.61
C ALA A 13 -8.88 4.30 3.79
N HIS A 14 -9.72 3.27 3.57
CA HIS A 14 -10.15 2.31 4.59
C HIS A 14 -10.53 0.97 3.93
N LYS A 15 -10.73 -0.09 4.73
CA LYS A 15 -11.05 -1.45 4.22
C LYS A 15 -12.22 -1.54 3.25
N GLY A 16 -13.15 -0.60 3.32
CA GLY A 16 -14.36 -0.57 2.49
C GLY A 16 -14.33 0.47 1.37
N SER A 17 -13.26 1.26 1.24
CA SER A 17 -13.20 2.37 0.28
C SER A 17 -13.02 1.90 -1.15
N GLY A 18 -12.58 0.65 -1.37
CA GLY A 18 -12.27 0.11 -2.70
C GLY A 18 -11.01 0.71 -3.34
N GLY A 19 -10.21 1.48 -2.59
CA GLY A 19 -8.98 2.07 -3.10
C GLY A 19 -7.94 1.01 -3.48
N MET A 20 -7.31 1.20 -4.64
CA MET A 20 -6.21 0.38 -5.12
C MET A 20 -5.05 1.29 -5.53
N SER A 21 -3.84 0.85 -5.24
CA SER A 21 -2.60 1.52 -5.64
C SER A 21 -1.82 0.58 -6.55
N PRO A 22 -1.97 0.71 -7.89
CA PRO A 22 -1.11 0.02 -8.84
C PRO A 22 0.18 0.83 -9.06
N VAL A 23 1.32 0.18 -8.91
CA VAL A 23 2.65 0.80 -9.05
C VAL A 23 3.51 -0.08 -9.97
N PHE A 24 4.24 0.56 -10.89
CA PHE A 24 5.11 -0.10 -11.87
C PHE A 24 6.27 0.86 -12.23
N PRO A 25 7.52 0.39 -12.45
CA PRO A 25 7.98 -1.01 -12.44
C PRO A 25 8.56 -1.50 -11.09
N ASP A 26 7.93 -2.49 -10.45
CA ASP A 26 8.47 -3.17 -9.27
C ASP A 26 9.52 -4.23 -9.70
N VAL A 27 10.80 -3.88 -9.66
CA VAL A 27 11.85 -4.77 -10.18
C VAL A 27 12.19 -5.86 -9.15
N CYS A 28 11.94 -7.11 -9.52
CA CYS A 28 12.20 -8.30 -8.70
C CYS A 28 13.16 -9.28 -9.38
N LYS A 29 13.87 -10.07 -8.56
CA LYS A 29 14.76 -11.14 -9.03
C LYS A 29 13.94 -12.35 -9.44
N THR A 30 13.94 -12.67 -10.72
CA THR A 30 13.18 -13.80 -11.30
C THR A 30 14.12 -14.94 -11.64
N PRO A 31 13.80 -16.20 -11.27
CA PRO A 31 14.62 -17.33 -11.64
C PRO A 31 14.60 -17.56 -13.15
N THR A 32 15.77 -17.80 -13.73
CA THR A 32 15.92 -18.25 -15.12
C THR A 32 16.98 -19.37 -15.18
N PRO A 33 17.05 -20.15 -16.27
CA PRO A 33 18.09 -21.18 -16.42
C PRO A 33 19.54 -20.66 -16.29
N GLY A 34 19.77 -19.37 -16.58
CA GLY A 34 21.08 -18.72 -16.45
C GLY A 34 21.34 -18.04 -15.10
N GLY A 35 20.42 -18.18 -14.13
CA GLY A 35 20.47 -17.50 -12.83
C GLY A 35 19.40 -16.40 -12.67
N PRO A 36 19.32 -15.76 -11.49
CA PRO A 36 18.31 -14.74 -11.23
C PRO A 36 18.54 -13.47 -12.08
N VAL A 37 17.51 -13.02 -12.79
CA VAL A 37 17.55 -11.77 -13.59
C VAL A 37 16.54 -10.74 -13.05
N PRO A 38 16.84 -9.43 -13.14
CA PRO A 38 15.93 -8.37 -12.75
C PRO A 38 14.79 -8.23 -13.78
N ILE A 39 13.53 -8.44 -13.36
CA ILE A 39 12.35 -8.27 -14.22
C ILE A 39 11.39 -7.26 -13.58
N PRO A 40 10.87 -6.28 -14.35
CA PRO A 40 9.87 -5.33 -13.87
C PRO A 40 8.49 -5.98 -13.76
N TYR A 41 7.87 -5.92 -12.58
CA TYR A 41 6.52 -6.41 -12.31
C TYR A 41 5.56 -5.27 -11.94
N PRO A 42 4.25 -5.44 -12.18
CA PRO A 42 3.26 -4.59 -11.53
C PRO A 42 3.15 -4.95 -10.05
N ASN A 43 2.90 -3.97 -9.19
CA ASN A 43 2.65 -4.19 -7.79
C ASN A 43 1.38 -3.44 -7.36
N ILE A 44 0.43 -4.17 -6.76
CA ILE A 44 -0.88 -3.65 -6.40
C ILE A 44 -1.07 -3.79 -4.90
N GLY A 45 -1.35 -2.67 -4.24
CA GLY A 45 -1.76 -2.58 -2.84
C GLY A 45 -3.26 -2.25 -2.78
N LYS A 46 -4.01 -2.95 -1.93
CA LYS A 46 -5.47 -2.77 -1.83
C LYS A 46 -5.85 -2.25 -0.45
N SER A 47 -6.79 -1.30 -0.42
CA SER A 47 -7.28 -0.76 0.84
C SER A 47 -8.01 -1.79 1.70
N SER A 48 -8.53 -2.87 1.10
CA SER A 48 -9.08 -4.04 1.81
C SER A 48 -8.10 -4.67 2.79
N ASP A 49 -6.80 -4.62 2.51
CA ASP A 49 -5.74 -5.23 3.31
C ASP A 49 -5.22 -4.31 4.43
N THR A 50 -5.90 -3.19 4.67
CA THR A 50 -5.60 -2.24 5.75
C THR A 50 -5.43 -2.95 7.10
N SER A 51 -4.30 -2.75 7.75
CA SER A 51 -4.02 -3.18 9.11
C SER A 51 -3.25 -2.11 9.88
N LYS A 52 -3.17 -2.28 11.20
CA LYS A 52 -2.51 -1.34 12.13
C LYS A 52 -3.06 0.10 12.09
N GLY A 53 -4.33 0.26 11.70
CA GLY A 53 -5.07 1.53 11.81
C GLY A 53 -5.50 1.86 13.24
N PRO A 54 -6.24 2.97 13.42
CA PRO A 54 -6.74 3.41 14.72
C PRO A 54 -7.80 2.43 15.26
N LYS A 55 -7.97 2.38 16.58
CA LYS A 55 -8.84 1.39 17.23
C LYS A 55 -10.24 1.91 17.53
N LYS A 56 -10.37 3.21 17.85
CA LYS A 56 -11.62 3.86 18.26
C LYS A 56 -12.29 4.57 17.09
N VAL A 57 -11.52 5.10 16.15
CA VAL A 57 -12.05 5.84 14.99
C VAL A 57 -12.44 4.88 13.86
N LYS A 58 -13.63 5.10 13.29
CA LYS A 58 -14.12 4.42 12.09
C LYS A 58 -14.60 5.43 11.07
N THR A 59 -14.38 5.13 9.79
CA THR A 59 -14.90 5.86 8.63
C THR A 59 -15.72 4.89 7.79
N ASP A 60 -16.95 5.25 7.45
CA ASP A 60 -17.89 4.34 6.75
C ASP A 60 -18.00 2.97 7.45
N GLY A 61 -17.99 2.97 8.79
CA GLY A 61 -18.03 1.77 9.62
C GLY A 61 -16.77 0.89 9.60
N LYS A 62 -15.70 1.31 8.90
CA LYS A 62 -14.44 0.56 8.75
C LYS A 62 -13.26 1.30 9.39
N MET A 63 -12.21 0.55 9.69
CA MET A 63 -10.95 1.11 10.20
C MET A 63 -10.26 1.92 9.09
N PRO A 64 -10.01 3.23 9.29
CA PRO A 64 -9.28 4.06 8.34
C PRO A 64 -7.78 3.78 8.37
N MET A 65 -7.11 4.17 7.29
CA MET A 65 -5.66 4.25 7.21
C MET A 65 -5.20 5.59 7.80
N VAL A 66 -4.16 5.50 8.61
CA VAL A 66 -3.47 6.64 9.21
C VAL A 66 -1.97 6.41 9.11
N LYS A 67 -1.16 7.43 9.39
CA LYS A 67 0.30 7.31 9.46
C LYS A 67 0.72 6.12 10.33
N GLY A 68 1.48 5.19 9.74
CA GLY A 68 1.93 3.94 10.37
C GLY A 68 0.98 2.75 10.24
N ALA A 69 -0.21 2.95 9.67
CA ALA A 69 -1.03 1.86 9.15
C ALA A 69 -0.48 1.38 7.81
N LYS A 70 -0.79 0.14 7.44
CA LYS A 70 -0.24 -0.50 6.25
C LYS A 70 -1.28 -1.36 5.53
N TYR A 71 -1.09 -1.56 4.25
CA TYR A 71 -1.67 -2.68 3.52
C TYR A 71 -0.82 -3.91 3.81
N SER A 72 -1.44 -4.95 4.33
CA SER A 72 -0.73 -6.10 4.90
C SER A 72 0.04 -6.91 3.85
N THR A 73 -0.41 -6.86 2.61
CA THR A 73 0.22 -7.52 1.47
C THR A 73 0.06 -6.66 0.23
N THR A 74 0.96 -6.88 -0.71
CA THR A 74 0.87 -6.44 -2.09
C THR A 74 0.89 -7.66 -3.02
N THR A 75 0.47 -7.49 -4.28
CA THR A 75 0.34 -8.56 -5.28
C THR A 75 0.76 -8.08 -6.66
N GLY A 76 1.19 -8.98 -7.54
CA GLY A 76 1.60 -8.71 -8.93
C GLY A 76 3.07 -9.03 -9.20
N ASP A 77 3.89 -9.15 -8.15
CA ASP A 77 5.32 -9.45 -8.18
C ASP A 77 5.67 -10.92 -7.85
N GLU A 78 4.66 -11.81 -7.87
CA GLU A 78 4.79 -13.21 -7.45
C GLU A 78 5.81 -14.04 -8.22
N ALA A 79 6.11 -13.68 -9.48
CA ALA A 79 7.06 -14.40 -10.29
C ALA A 79 8.53 -14.09 -9.92
N GLY A 80 8.80 -13.04 -9.15
CA GLY A 80 10.12 -12.68 -8.63
C GLY A 80 10.62 -13.59 -7.51
N THR A 81 10.49 -14.92 -7.63
CA THR A 81 10.71 -15.87 -6.52
C THR A 81 12.17 -16.07 -6.13
N ALA A 82 13.14 -15.56 -6.90
CA ALA A 82 14.57 -15.69 -6.64
C ALA A 82 15.08 -14.63 -5.65
N GLY A 83 14.36 -14.47 -4.54
CA GLY A 83 14.66 -13.50 -3.48
C GLY A 83 13.81 -12.23 -3.50
N GLY A 84 12.81 -12.10 -4.37
CA GLY A 84 11.87 -10.97 -4.36
C GLY A 84 12.42 -9.67 -4.96
N GLY A 85 11.84 -8.55 -4.54
CA GLY A 85 12.24 -7.21 -4.92
C GLY A 85 13.74 -6.98 -4.75
N ILE A 86 14.37 -6.30 -5.71
CA ILE A 86 15.82 -6.06 -5.69
C ILE A 86 16.27 -5.33 -4.42
N ILE A 87 15.47 -4.36 -3.97
CA ILE A 87 15.74 -3.55 -2.79
C ILE A 87 15.14 -4.22 -1.54
N SER A 88 13.93 -4.76 -1.64
CA SER A 88 13.19 -5.26 -0.46
C SER A 88 13.50 -6.69 -0.04
N GLY A 89 13.96 -7.54 -0.96
CA GLY A 89 14.15 -8.97 -0.74
C GLY A 89 12.83 -9.74 -0.50
N LYS A 90 11.69 -9.23 -0.97
CA LYS A 90 10.35 -9.79 -0.70
C LYS A 90 9.50 -9.90 -1.97
N ILE A 91 8.65 -10.93 -2.00
CA ILE A 91 7.77 -11.27 -3.14
C ILE A 91 6.33 -10.79 -2.91
N LYS A 92 6.00 -10.41 -1.66
CA LYS A 92 4.68 -9.94 -1.18
C LYS A 92 4.85 -9.11 0.08
N GLY A 93 5.46 -7.94 -0.05
CA GLY A 93 5.68 -7.04 1.08
C GLY A 93 4.43 -6.24 1.45
N GLU A 94 4.48 -5.62 2.61
CA GLU A 94 3.50 -4.61 3.01
C GLU A 94 3.63 -3.34 2.17
N ALA A 95 2.51 -2.61 2.02
CA ALA A 95 2.49 -1.27 1.47
C ALA A 95 2.19 -0.24 2.56
N GLU A 96 2.92 0.86 2.60
CA GLU A 96 2.74 1.93 3.58
C GLU A 96 2.64 3.29 2.90
N PHE A 97 1.79 4.16 3.43
CA PHE A 97 1.64 5.51 2.88
C PHE A 97 2.88 6.35 3.16
N MET A 98 3.45 6.91 2.10
CA MET A 98 4.54 7.88 2.18
C MET A 98 4.02 9.25 2.58
N MET A 99 2.88 9.65 2.00
CA MET A 99 2.23 10.93 2.28
C MET A 99 0.85 10.71 2.91
N TYR A 100 0.40 11.71 3.64
CA TYR A 100 -0.86 11.71 4.37
C TYR A 100 -1.31 13.16 4.55
N SER A 101 -2.54 13.36 4.99
CA SER A 101 -3.09 14.69 5.30
C SER A 101 -2.17 15.47 6.26
N PHE A 102 -1.94 16.75 6.00
CA PHE A 102 -1.08 17.60 6.83
C PHE A 102 -1.81 18.12 8.08
N ASP A 103 -3.12 18.28 7.99
CA ASP A 103 -3.99 18.96 8.94
C ASP A 103 -4.93 18.01 9.69
N VAL A 104 -5.45 16.98 9.03
CA VAL A 104 -6.41 16.05 9.63
C VAL A 104 -5.72 14.81 10.20
N LYS A 105 -6.01 14.53 11.47
CA LYS A 105 -5.45 13.42 12.23
C LYS A 105 -6.55 12.62 12.93
N PHE A 106 -6.41 11.30 12.95
CA PHE A 106 -7.19 10.39 13.79
C PHE A 106 -6.28 9.77 14.85
N GLU A 107 -6.68 9.84 16.12
CA GLU A 107 -5.87 9.36 17.25
C GLU A 107 -4.43 9.93 17.23
N GLY A 108 -4.28 11.21 16.84
CA GLY A 108 -2.99 11.88 16.74
C GLY A 108 -2.15 11.51 15.51
N LYS A 109 -2.65 10.65 14.63
CA LYS A 109 -1.96 10.20 13.41
C LYS A 109 -2.63 10.76 12.16
N ASN A 110 -1.83 11.28 11.24
CA ASN A 110 -2.30 11.87 9.98
C ASN A 110 -3.11 10.87 9.15
N VAL A 111 -4.21 11.33 8.55
CA VAL A 111 -5.12 10.47 7.77
C VAL A 111 -4.55 10.20 6.37
N CYS A 112 -4.60 8.95 5.91
CA CYS A 112 -4.19 8.60 4.55
C CYS A 112 -5.36 8.72 3.59
N ARG A 113 -5.14 9.34 2.43
CA ARG A 113 -6.19 9.65 1.45
C ARG A 113 -5.95 8.90 0.14
N LEU A 114 -7.01 8.75 -0.65
CA LEU A 114 -6.95 8.16 -1.97
C LEU A 114 -5.99 8.93 -2.88
N GLY A 115 -4.96 8.24 -3.38
CA GLY A 115 -3.91 8.76 -4.25
C GLY A 115 -2.80 9.53 -3.52
N ASP A 116 -2.75 9.48 -2.18
CA ASP A 116 -1.49 9.76 -1.51
C ASP A 116 -0.51 8.61 -1.87
N PRO A 117 0.75 8.91 -2.21
CA PRO A 117 1.70 7.89 -2.65
C PRO A 117 2.02 6.89 -1.55
N LEU A 118 2.25 5.64 -1.95
CA LEU A 118 2.62 4.53 -1.10
C LEU A 118 3.98 3.97 -1.48
N PHE A 119 4.70 3.51 -0.47
CA PHE A 119 5.76 2.52 -0.66
C PHE A 119 5.13 1.14 -0.81
N HIS A 120 5.57 0.40 -1.81
CA HIS A 120 5.13 -0.95 -2.10
C HIS A 120 6.25 -1.96 -1.80
N ASN A 121 5.83 -3.18 -1.51
CA ASN A 121 6.72 -4.31 -1.25
C ASN A 121 7.87 -3.98 -0.28
N LYS A 122 7.56 -3.44 0.91
CA LYS A 122 8.57 -3.01 1.91
C LYS A 122 9.60 -2.00 1.35
N LYS A 123 9.11 -0.99 0.63
CA LYS A 123 9.89 0.09 0.00
C LYS A 123 10.76 -0.36 -1.19
N ASN A 124 10.33 -1.39 -1.92
CA ASN A 124 10.98 -1.72 -3.20
C ASN A 124 10.71 -0.66 -4.27
N ILE A 125 9.51 -0.09 -4.24
CA ILE A 125 9.06 0.95 -5.16
C ILE A 125 8.10 1.92 -4.45
N MET A 126 7.95 3.12 -5.01
CA MET A 126 6.96 4.12 -4.61
C MET A 126 6.05 4.49 -5.78
N GLY A 127 4.78 4.81 -5.48
CA GLY A 127 3.80 5.28 -6.46
C GLY A 127 2.53 5.80 -5.81
#